data_AF-A0A510HJ26-F1
#
_entry.id   AF-A0A510HJ26-F1
#
_cell.length_a   1.000
_cell.length_b   1.000
_cell.length_c   1.000
_cell.angle_alpha   90.00
_cell.angle_beta   90.00
_cell.angle_gamma   90.00
#
_symmetry.space_group_name_H-M   'P 1'
#
loop_
_entity.id
_entity.type
_entity.pdbx_description
1 polymer ?
#
loop_
_entity_poly.entity_id
_entity_poly.type
_entity_poly.pdbx_seq_one_letter_code
_entity_poly.pdbx_strand_id
1 'polypeptide(L)' 'MRGGQDRLRLRGPIFHPRWALEAFWNFKIPEDLVEGYGYPQLTEQAKRKILGENLLRLHGMDVEETRRRLAA' A
#
# COMPACT_ATOMS: atom_id res chain seq x y z
N MET A 1 -14.82 29.80 30.51
CA MET A 1 -13.80 29.76 29.44
C MET A 1 -12.49 29.21 29.99
N ARG A 2 -11.98 28.11 29.41
CA ARG A 2 -10.64 27.46 29.50
C ARG A 2 -10.90 25.98 29.16
N GLY A 3 -10.81 25.51 27.92
CA GLY A 3 -9.65 25.60 27.04
C GLY A 3 -8.73 24.38 27.21
N GLY A 4 -9.29 23.18 27.42
CA GLY A 4 -8.55 21.91 27.42
C GLY A 4 -8.48 21.40 26.00
N GLN A 5 -7.40 21.73 25.29
CA GLN A 5 -7.14 21.24 23.94
C GLN A 5 -6.70 19.77 24.07
N ASP A 6 -7.68 18.87 24.05
CA ASP A 6 -7.44 17.43 23.93
C ASP A 6 -6.73 17.19 22.60
N ARG A 7 -5.42 17.00 22.68
CA ARG A 7 -4.60 16.52 21.56
C ARG A 7 -5.03 15.09 21.26
N LEU A 8 -6.05 14.94 20.43
CA LEU A 8 -6.40 13.69 19.76
C LEU A 8 -5.24 13.28 18.85
N ARG A 9 -4.25 12.60 19.43
CA ARG A 9 -3.29 11.80 18.67
C ARG A 9 -3.99 10.51 18.30
N LEU A 10 -4.60 10.47 17.11
CA LEU A 10 -5.05 9.23 16.50
C LEU A 10 -3.81 8.37 16.23
N ARG A 11 -3.60 7.37 17.09
CA ARG A 11 -2.43 6.50 17.09
C ARG A 11 -2.69 5.32 16.13
N GLY A 12 -2.45 5.52 14.84
CA GLY A 12 -2.47 4.46 13.83
C GLY A 12 -3.85 3.83 13.57
N PRO A 13 -3.95 2.93 12.58
CA PRO A 13 -5.21 2.27 12.27
C PRO A 13 -5.69 1.39 13.43
N ILE A 14 -6.99 1.45 13.72
CA ILE A 14 -7.67 0.68 14.80
C ILE A 14 -7.62 -0.84 14.53
N PHE A 15 -7.40 -1.24 13.28
CA PHE A 15 -7.41 -2.63 12.83
C PHE A 15 -6.12 -3.01 12.10
N HIS A 16 -5.78 -4.30 12.18
CA HIS A 16 -4.67 -4.86 11.41
C HIS A 16 -4.96 -4.72 9.89
N PRO A 17 -4.03 -4.18 9.08
CA PRO A 17 -4.30 -3.77 7.70
C PRO A 17 -4.43 -4.93 6.70
N ARG A 18 -4.43 -6.17 7.18
CA ARG A 18 -4.40 -7.39 6.34
C ARG A 18 -5.54 -7.40 5.33
N TRP A 19 -6.75 -7.08 5.77
CA TRP A 19 -7.93 -7.06 4.90
C TRP A 19 -7.76 -6.08 3.72
N ALA A 20 -7.16 -4.91 3.96
CA ALA A 20 -6.96 -3.90 2.92
C ALA A 20 -5.86 -4.31 1.93
N LEU A 21 -4.80 -4.95 2.44
CA LEU A 21 -3.73 -5.50 1.60
C LEU A 21 -4.25 -6.62 0.69
N GLU A 22 -5.06 -7.54 1.24
CA GLU A 22 -5.68 -8.61 0.47
C GLU A 22 -6.70 -8.08 -0.55
N ALA A 23 -7.50 -7.07 -0.18
CA ALA A 23 -8.44 -6.43 -1.11
C ALA A 23 -7.70 -5.77 -2.27
N PHE A 24 -6.63 -5.01 -2.00
CA PHE A 24 -5.82 -4.39 -3.05
C PHE A 24 -5.12 -5.43 -3.93
N TRP A 25 -4.61 -6.52 -3.34
CA TRP A 25 -3.96 -7.57 -4.10
C TRP A 25 -4.90 -8.26 -5.08
N ASN A 26 -6.14 -8.50 -4.67
CA ASN A 26 -7.14 -9.15 -5.51
C ASN A 26 -7.88 -8.19 -6.45
N PHE A 27 -7.69 -6.87 -6.29
CA PHE A 27 -8.32 -5.88 -7.14
C PHE A 27 -7.88 -6.03 -8.60
N LYS A 28 -8.88 -5.95 -9.49
CA LYS A 28 -8.72 -5.86 -10.94
C LYS A 28 -9.47 -4.63 -11.42
N ILE A 29 -8.87 -3.91 -12.37
CA ILE A 29 -9.52 -2.76 -12.97
C ILE A 29 -10.59 -3.28 -13.95
N PRO A 30 -11.86 -2.85 -13.81
CA PRO A 30 -12.91 -3.19 -14.75
C PRO A 30 -12.54 -2.91 -16.21
N GLU A 31 -12.91 -3.80 -17.13
CA GLU A 31 -12.53 -3.72 -18.54
C GLU A 31 -13.08 -2.47 -19.22
N ASP A 32 -14.27 -2.00 -18.83
CA ASP A 32 -14.89 -0.77 -19.33
C ASP A 32 -14.06 0.49 -19.01
N LEU A 33 -13.36 0.50 -17.88
CA LEU A 33 -12.45 1.58 -17.52
C LEU A 33 -11.14 1.54 -18.31
N VAL A 34 -10.68 0.33 -18.65
CA VAL A 34 -9.49 0.15 -19.49
C VAL A 34 -9.78 0.54 -20.93
N GLU A 35 -10.89 0.08 -21.48
CA GLU A 35 -11.28 0.35 -22.87
C GLU A 35 -11.80 1.79 -23.06
N GLY A 36 -12.64 2.28 -22.14
CA GLY A 36 -13.29 3.58 -22.25
C GLY A 36 -12.41 4.76 -21.86
N TYR A 37 -11.48 4.58 -20.91
CA TYR A 37 -10.63 5.65 -20.37
C TYR A 37 -9.13 5.41 -20.56
N GLY A 38 -8.73 4.29 -21.15
CA GLY A 38 -7.33 3.97 -21.41
C GLY A 38 -6.52 3.65 -20.16
N TYR A 39 -7.16 3.31 -19.04
CA TYR A 39 -6.43 2.94 -17.82
C TYR A 39 -5.65 1.64 -18.06
N PRO A 40 -4.33 1.60 -17.76
CA PRO A 40 -3.58 0.36 -17.86
C PRO A 40 -4.05 -0.62 -16.80
N GLN A 41 -4.11 -1.91 -17.15
CA GLN A 41 -4.40 -2.97 -16.19
C GLN A 41 -3.39 -2.98 -15.03
N LEU A 42 -3.88 -3.28 -13.83
CA LEU A 42 -3.04 -3.36 -12.64
C LEU A 42 -2.27 -4.69 -12.62
N THR A 43 -1.11 -4.70 -13.27
CA THR A 43 -0.25 -5.89 -13.34
C THR A 43 0.29 -6.30 -11.97
N GLU A 44 0.61 -7.58 -11.82
CA GLU A 44 1.26 -8.13 -10.62
C GLU A 44 2.57 -7.41 -10.30
N GLN A 45 3.35 -7.02 -11.32
CA GLN A 45 4.57 -6.24 -11.13
C GLN A 45 4.28 -4.86 -10.54
N ALA A 46 3.24 -4.18 -11.01
CA ALA A 46 2.82 -2.89 -10.45
C ALA A 46 2.37 -3.03 -8.99
N LYS A 47 1.59 -4.08 -8.66
CA LYS A 47 1.17 -4.35 -7.27
C LYS A 47 2.36 -4.56 -6.34
N ARG A 48 3.37 -5.34 -6.75
CA ARG A 48 4.62 -5.54 -5.98
C ARG A 48 5.38 -4.24 -5.73
N LYS A 49 5.43 -3.35 -6.74
CA LYS A 49 6.04 -2.03 -6.58
C LYS A 49 5.27 -1.18 -5.58
N ILE A 50 3.94 -1.14 -5.68
CA ILE A 50 3.09 -0.30 -4.84
C ILE A 50 3.12 -0.76 -3.37
N LEU A 51 2.90 -2.06 -3.11
CA LEU A 51 2.81 -2.58 -1.74
C LEU A 51 4.17 -2.82 -1.07
N GLY A 52 5.24 -3.01 -1.86
CA GLY A 52 6.55 -3.40 -1.35
C GLY A 52 7.64 -2.42 -1.70
N GLU A 53 8.09 -2.45 -2.96
CA GLU A 53 9.35 -1.78 -3.34
C GLU A 53 9.33 -0.26 -3.11
N ASN A 54 8.19 0.39 -3.35
CA ASN A 54 8.05 1.82 -3.10
C ASN A 54 8.14 2.15 -1.61
N LEU A 55 7.54 1.30 -0.76
CA LEU A 55 7.61 1.45 0.69
C LEU A 55 9.05 1.27 1.19
N LEU A 56 9.77 0.27 0.67
CA LEU A 56 11.19 0.07 0.98
C LEU A 56 12.03 1.29 0.59
N ARG A 57 11.86 1.81 -0.64
CA ARG A 57 12.56 3.02 -1.11
C ARG A 57 12.23 4.24 -0.25
N LEU A 58 10.96 4.44 0.13
CA LEU A 58 10.54 5.54 1.01
C LEU A 58 11.18 5.47 2.39
N HIS A 59 11.46 4.27 2.88
CA HIS A 59 12.15 4.04 4.14
C HIS A 59 13.69 3.89 4.00
N GLY A 60 14.24 4.16 2.82
CA GLY A 60 15.70 4.10 2.58
C GLY A 60 16.28 2.67 2.60
N MET A 61 15.45 1.65 2.42
CA MET A 61 15.86 0.24 2.40
C MET A 61 16.11 -0.24 0.97
N ASP A 62 17.14 -1.06 0.79
CA ASP A 62 17.41 -1.72 -0.49
C ASP A 62 16.47 -2.92 -0.71
N VAL A 63 15.90 -2.99 -1.91
CA VAL A 63 14.91 -4.02 -2.28
C VAL A 63 15.55 -5.40 -2.33
N GLU A 64 16.73 -5.52 -2.94
CA GLU A 64 17.38 -6.81 -3.17
C GLU A 64 18.03 -7.36 -1.91
N GLU A 65 18.57 -6.49 -1.05
CA GLU A 65 19.00 -6.85 0.30
C GLU A 65 17.81 -7.32 1.14
N THR A 66 16.69 -6.60 1.13
CA THR A 66 15.50 -7.00 1.90
C THR A 66 14.96 -8.35 1.43
N ARG A 67 14.90 -8.60 0.12
CA ARG A 67 14.51 -9.90 -0.45
C ARG A 67 15.41 -11.03 0.04
N ARG A 68 16.72 -10.82 0.02
CA ARG A 68 17.70 -11.80 0.53
C ARG A 68 17.49 -12.11 2.01
N ARG A 69 17.23 -11.08 2.83
CA ARG A 69 16.96 -11.25 4.28
C ARG A 69 15.69 -12.03 4.57
N LEU A 70 14.65 -11.89 3.76
CA LEU A 70 13.36 -12.58 3.93
C LEU A 70 13.35 -14.01 3.36
N ALA A 71 14.29 -14.34 2.48
CA ALA A 71 14.42 -15.66 1.85
C ALA A 71 15.32 -16.64 2.64
N ALA A 72 16.00 -16.14 3.69
CA ALA A 72 16.81 -16.92 4.63
C ALA A 72 15.95 -17.38 5.82
#